data_AF-A0A1V9YVJ8-F1
#
_entry.id   AF-A0A1V9YVJ8-F1
#
_cell.length_a   1.000
_cell.length_b   1.000
_cell.length_c   1.000
_cell.angle_alpha   90.00
_cell.angle_beta   90.00
_cell.angle_gamma   90.00
#
_symmetry.space_group_name_H-M   'P 1'
#
loop_
_entity.id
_entity.type
_entity.pdbx_description
1 polymer ?
#
loop_
_entity_poly.entity_id
_entity_poly.type
_entity_poly.pdbx_seq_one_letter_code
_entity_poly.pdbx_strand_id
1 'polypeptide(L)'
;MPPKKLVRVVMCMKGCGDVGIAEMQYLCLDCHTKDAVLSKNTREPRTTPVRSIEKPHKLSPQEQWCSFQAATREIGGLVVVEGEIDNFTKRVNETRMADLRLQQYMAASSAGEEVDRAVWRQNQRSFDRS
;
A
#
# COMPACT_ATOMS: atom_id res chain seq x y z
N MET A 1 -43.87 36.66 11.61
CA MET A 1 -42.67 35.98 11.07
C MET A 1 -41.70 35.74 12.22
N PRO A 2 -41.31 34.51 12.56
CA PRO A 2 -40.31 34.30 13.60
C PRO A 2 -38.91 34.68 13.04
N PRO A 3 -38.01 35.21 13.87
CA PRO A 3 -36.68 35.60 13.43
C PRO A 3 -35.88 34.37 12.99
N LYS A 4 -35.29 34.42 11.81
CA LYS A 4 -34.35 33.41 11.31
C LYS A 4 -33.17 33.35 12.28
N LYS A 5 -33.04 32.25 13.03
CA LYS A 5 -31.86 32.00 13.87
C LYS A 5 -30.63 32.01 12.95
N LEU A 6 -29.81 33.04 13.09
CA LEU A 6 -28.47 33.09 12.49
C LEU A 6 -27.64 32.00 13.18
N VAL A 7 -27.58 30.82 12.56
CA VAL A 7 -26.66 29.77 12.99
C VAL A 7 -25.27 30.29 12.67
N ARG A 8 -24.52 30.68 13.72
CA ARG A 8 -23.11 31.05 13.57
C ARG A 8 -22.35 29.77 13.20
N VAL A 9 -22.03 29.64 11.93
CA VAL A 9 -21.16 28.58 11.42
C VAL A 9 -19.73 28.94 11.79
N VAL A 10 -19.09 28.11 12.61
CA VAL A 10 -17.68 28.27 12.96
C VAL A 10 -16.86 27.51 11.94
N MET A 11 -15.87 28.17 11.34
CA MET A 11 -14.96 27.52 10.38
C MET A 11 -13.92 26.68 11.13
N CYS A 12 -13.42 25.64 10.47
CA CYS A 12 -12.39 24.77 10.99
C CYS A 12 -11.16 25.58 11.44
N MET A 13 -10.67 25.33 12.66
CA MET A 13 -9.52 26.04 13.22
C MET A 13 -8.22 25.88 12.42
N LYS A 14 -8.07 24.82 11.62
CA LYS A 14 -6.93 24.66 10.70
C LYS A 14 -7.04 25.49 9.42
N GLY A 15 -8.17 26.16 9.19
CA GLY A 15 -8.36 27.02 8.02
C GLY A 15 -8.50 26.26 6.70
N CYS A 16 -8.92 24.99 6.72
CA CYS A 16 -9.10 24.19 5.50
C CYS A 16 -10.32 24.60 4.66
N GLY A 17 -11.16 25.50 5.15
CA GLY A 17 -12.39 25.95 4.48
C GLY A 17 -13.65 25.18 4.85
N ASP A 18 -13.54 24.12 5.66
CA ASP A 18 -14.70 23.36 6.15
C ASP A 18 -15.28 23.92 7.45
N VAL A 19 -16.46 23.43 7.82
CA VAL A 19 -17.13 23.76 9.09
C VAL A 19 -16.47 23.00 10.26
N GLY A 20 -16.13 23.75 11.29
CA GLY A 20 -15.60 23.20 12.55
C GLY A 20 -16.72 22.66 13.44
N ILE A 21 -16.49 21.50 14.04
CA ILE A 21 -17.45 20.81 14.91
C ILE A 21 -17.03 21.04 16.36
N ALA A 22 -17.95 21.51 17.21
CA ALA A 22 -17.62 21.89 18.59
C ALA A 22 -17.11 20.70 19.42
N GLU A 23 -17.70 19.52 19.21
CA GLU A 23 -17.31 18.25 19.83
C GLU A 23 -15.89 17.82 19.43
N MET A 24 -15.37 18.31 18.30
CA MET A 24 -14.02 18.04 17.79
C MET A 24 -13.09 19.25 17.98
N GLN A 25 -13.32 20.05 19.02
CA GLN A 25 -12.52 21.25 19.32
C GLN A 25 -12.49 22.25 18.15
N TYR A 26 -13.62 22.40 17.46
CA TYR A 26 -13.77 23.27 16.28
C TYR A 26 -12.88 22.89 15.09
N LEU A 27 -12.44 21.64 15.02
CA LEU A 27 -11.85 21.05 13.81
C LEU A 27 -12.94 20.45 12.92
N CYS A 28 -12.70 20.43 11.61
CA CYS A 28 -13.51 19.60 10.72
C CYS A 28 -13.12 18.13 10.86
N LEU A 29 -14.02 17.24 10.41
CA LEU A 29 -13.84 15.80 10.48
C LEU A 29 -12.52 15.33 9.83
N ASP A 30 -12.17 15.90 8.67
CA ASP A 30 -10.94 15.55 7.94
C ASP A 30 -9.67 15.96 8.68
N CYS A 31 -9.69 17.15 9.29
CA CYS A 31 -8.56 17.65 10.06
C CYS A 31 -8.36 16.87 11.36
N HIS A 32 -9.46 16.46 12.00
CA HIS A 32 -9.46 15.65 13.22
C HIS A 32 -9.00 14.21 12.95
N THR A 33 -9.47 13.59 11.86
CA THR A 33 -9.07 12.22 11.48
C THR A 33 -7.60 12.14 11.07
N LYS A 34 -7.08 13.12 10.33
CA LYS A 34 -5.63 13.19 10.01
C LYS A 34 -4.77 13.18 11.27
N ASP A 35 -5.12 13.97 12.28
CA ASP A 35 -4.37 14.00 13.54
C ASP A 35 -4.49 12.68 14.31
N ALA A 36 -5.68 12.09 14.34
CA ALA A 36 -5.93 10.82 15.03
C ALA A 36 -5.23 9.62 14.35
N VAL A 37 -5.06 9.64 13.02
CA VAL A 37 -4.34 8.60 12.27
C VAL A 37 -2.83 8.76 12.47
N LEU A 38 -2.31 9.99 12.43
CA LEU A 38 -0.89 10.27 12.65
C LEU A 38 -0.45 9.92 14.08
N SER A 39 -1.30 10.17 15.08
CA SER A 39 -1.01 9.84 16.48
C SER A 39 -1.07 8.32 16.76
N LYS A 40 -1.87 7.56 16.02
CA LYS A 40 -1.92 6.08 16.14
C LYS A 40 -0.75 5.37 15.45
N ASN A 41 -0.12 6.03 14.48
CA ASN A 41 1.07 5.51 13.81
C ASN A 41 2.37 5.83 14.54
N THR A 42 2.31 6.50 15.69
CA THR A 42 3.46 6.68 16.59
C THR A 42 3.68 5.41 17.44
N ARG A 43 3.85 4.25 16.78
CA ARG A 43 4.64 3.20 17.41
C ARG A 43 6.07 3.72 17.39
N GLU A 44 6.62 4.00 18.55
CA GLU A 44 8.07 4.19 18.68
C GLU A 44 8.75 3.06 17.92
N PRO A 45 9.66 3.36 16.97
CA PRO A 45 10.41 2.31 16.31
C PRO A 45 11.08 1.51 17.42
N ARG A 46 10.76 0.21 17.53
CA ARG A 46 11.48 -0.69 18.43
C ARG A 46 12.96 -0.42 18.21
N THR A 47 13.65 0.06 19.23
CA THR A 47 15.10 0.13 19.24
C THR A 47 15.61 -1.31 19.24
N THR A 48 15.66 -1.92 18.07
CA THR A 48 16.58 -3.03 17.85
C THR A 48 17.96 -2.49 18.24
N PRO A 49 18.75 -3.21 19.06
CA PRO A 49 20.13 -2.82 19.26
C PRO A 49 20.75 -2.79 17.87
N VAL A 50 21.15 -1.59 17.44
CA VAL A 50 21.93 -1.40 16.24
C VAL A 50 23.19 -2.22 16.50
N ARG A 51 23.25 -3.44 15.93
CA ARG A 51 24.53 -4.12 15.75
C ARG A 51 25.41 -3.06 15.12
N SER A 52 26.51 -2.73 15.77
CA SER A 52 27.52 -1.85 15.21
C SER A 52 27.84 -2.41 13.83
N ILE A 53 27.28 -1.80 12.80
CA ILE A 53 27.73 -2.04 11.43
C ILE A 53 29.15 -1.52 11.50
N GLU A 54 30.11 -2.45 11.48
CA GLU A 54 31.51 -2.13 11.32
C GLU A 54 31.57 -1.09 10.20
N LYS A 55 32.10 0.10 10.53
CA LYS A 55 32.28 1.14 9.51
C LYS A 55 33.02 0.46 8.36
N PRO A 56 32.49 0.47 7.13
CA PRO A 56 33.17 -0.19 6.02
C PRO A 56 34.59 0.34 5.99
N HIS A 57 35.55 -0.58 6.03
CA HIS A 57 36.97 -0.26 5.97
C HIS A 57 37.15 0.78 4.86
N LYS A 58 37.58 1.99 5.21
CA LYS A 58 37.78 3.05 4.22
C LYS A 58 38.96 2.63 3.36
N LEU A 59 38.67 1.94 2.26
CA LEU A 59 39.62 1.64 1.20
C LEU A 59 40.25 2.95 0.75
N SER A 60 41.55 2.92 0.43
CA SER A 60 42.22 4.07 -0.14
C SER A 60 41.50 4.52 -1.43
N PRO A 61 41.57 5.80 -1.81
CA PRO A 61 40.93 6.29 -3.04
C PRO A 61 41.33 5.50 -4.29
N GLN A 62 42.55 4.96 -4.31
CA GLN A 62 43.08 4.16 -5.40
C GLN A 62 42.44 2.76 -5.45
N GLU A 63 42.23 2.12 -4.29
CA GLU A 63 41.51 0.85 -4.20
C GLU A 63 40.03 1.01 -4.56
N GLN A 64 39.39 2.10 -4.14
CA GLN A 64 38.01 2.41 -4.53
C GLN A 64 37.87 2.56 -6.05
N TRP A 65 38.84 3.21 -6.69
CA TRP A 65 38.88 3.38 -8.14
C TRP A 65 39.08 2.04 -8.88
N CYS A 66 40.01 1.21 -8.42
CA CYS A 66 40.21 -0.13 -8.97
C CYS A 66 38.97 -1.02 -8.81
N SER A 67 38.30 -0.99 -7.64
CA SER A 67 37.05 -1.73 -7.42
C SER A 67 35.92 -1.25 -8.33
N PHE A 68 35.84 0.06 -8.57
CA PHE A 68 34.85 0.63 -9.49
C PHE A 68 35.08 0.24 -10.95
N GLN A 69 36.35 0.12 -11.36
CA GLN A 69 36.72 -0.40 -12.68
C GLN A 69 36.50 -1.91 -12.80
N ALA A 70 36.70 -2.67 -11.71
CA ALA A 70 36.50 -4.11 -11.66
C ALA A 70 35.02 -4.52 -11.52
N ALA A 71 34.14 -3.61 -11.11
CA ALA A 71 32.71 -3.86 -11.02
C ALA A 71 32.11 -3.97 -12.43
N THR A 72 31.73 -5.18 -12.83
CA THR A 72 31.01 -5.45 -14.08
C THR A 72 29.60 -4.87 -14.01
N ARG A 73 29.46 -3.63 -14.48
CA ARG A 73 28.21 -2.85 -14.46
C ARG A 73 27.04 -3.48 -15.21
N GLU A 74 27.28 -4.50 -16.04
CA GLU A 74 26.29 -5.02 -16.99
C GLU A 74 25.64 -6.34 -16.58
N ILE A 75 26.18 -7.07 -15.59
CA ILE A 75 25.63 -8.39 -15.22
C ILE A 75 24.42 -8.25 -14.29
N GLY A 76 24.42 -7.24 -13.41
CA GLY A 76 23.33 -7.03 -12.46
C GLY A 76 22.05 -6.48 -13.09
N GLY A 77 22.17 -5.60 -14.09
CA GLY A 77 21.02 -4.94 -14.72
C GLY A 77 20.19 -5.90 -15.57
N LEU A 78 20.84 -6.74 -16.38
CA LEU A 78 20.14 -7.67 -17.27
C LEU A 78 19.35 -8.73 -16.48
N VAL A 79 19.98 -9.33 -15.46
CA VAL A 79 19.36 -10.37 -14.62
C VAL A 79 18.18 -9.82 -13.81
N VAL A 80 18.26 -8.58 -13.31
CA VAL A 80 17.16 -7.95 -12.58
C VAL A 80 16.00 -7.64 -13.52
N VAL A 81 16.27 -7.13 -14.73
CA VAL A 81 15.22 -6.82 -15.71
C VAL A 81 14.54 -8.09 -16.24
N GLU A 82 15.29 -9.14 -16.57
CA GLU A 82 14.72 -10.43 -16.97
C GLU A 82 13.84 -11.04 -15.88
N GLY A 83 14.29 -11.02 -14.62
CA GLY A 83 13.50 -11.49 -13.49
C GLY A 83 12.23 -10.67 -13.24
N GLU A 84 12.25 -9.36 -13.50
CA GLU A 84 11.07 -8.51 -13.41
C GLU A 84 10.06 -8.79 -14.54
N ILE A 85 10.54 -9.02 -15.77
CA ILE A 85 9.71 -9.38 -16.92
C ILE A 85 9.04 -10.74 -16.68
N ASP A 86 9.76 -11.73 -16.18
CA ASP A 86 9.21 -13.05 -15.85
C ASP A 86 8.14 -12.94 -14.75
N ASN A 87 8.41 -12.18 -13.70
CA ASN A 87 7.45 -11.93 -12.62
C ASN A 87 6.21 -11.17 -13.08
N PHE A 88 6.36 -10.22 -14.00
CA PHE A 88 5.24 -9.53 -14.62
C PHE A 88 4.38 -10.49 -15.46
N THR A 89 5.03 -11.26 -16.34
CA THR A 89 4.37 -12.22 -17.23
C THR A 89 3.61 -13.28 -16.43
N LYS A 90 4.20 -13.77 -15.34
CA LYS A 90 3.55 -14.71 -14.43
C LYS A 90 2.30 -14.12 -13.78
N ARG A 91 2.38 -12.90 -13.25
CA ARG A 91 1.22 -12.21 -12.63
C ARG A 91 0.07 -11.97 -13.61
N VAL A 92 0.38 -11.55 -14.83
CA VAL A 92 -0.62 -11.35 -15.88
C VAL A 92 -1.33 -12.66 -16.23
N ASN A 93 -0.56 -13.75 -16.39
CA ASN A 93 -1.14 -15.07 -16.68
C ASN A 93 -1.98 -15.60 -15.52
N GLU A 94 -1.54 -15.45 -14.27
CA GLU A 94 -2.30 -15.84 -13.08
C GLU A 94 -3.63 -15.10 -13.00
N THR A 95 -3.61 -13.77 -13.23
CA THR A 95 -4.82 -12.93 -13.25
C THR A 95 -5.78 -13.38 -14.36
N ARG A 96 -5.27 -13.56 -15.58
CA ARG A 96 -6.07 -14.01 -16.72
C ARG A 96 -6.71 -15.39 -16.48
N MET A 97 -5.97 -16.31 -15.87
CA MET A 97 -6.49 -17.64 -15.54
C MET A 97 -7.56 -17.58 -14.44
N ALA A 98 -7.42 -16.69 -13.46
CA ALA A 98 -8.44 -16.45 -12.45
C ALA A 98 -9.74 -15.89 -13.07
N ASP A 99 -9.61 -14.90 -13.97
CA ASP A 99 -10.75 -14.31 -14.67
C ASP A 99 -11.48 -15.33 -15.56
N LEU A 100 -10.73 -16.16 -16.31
CA LEU A 100 -11.32 -17.22 -17.13
C LEU A 100 -12.07 -18.25 -16.28
N ARG A 101 -11.51 -18.64 -15.12
CA ARG A 101 -12.20 -19.55 -14.19
C ARG A 101 -13.47 -18.93 -13.64
N LEU A 102 -13.44 -17.63 -13.31
CA LEU A 102 -14.64 -16.91 -12.85
C LEU A 102 -15.70 -16.85 -13.96
N GLN A 103 -15.31 -16.56 -15.20
CA GLN A 103 -16.24 -16.54 -16.35
C GLN A 103 -16.86 -17.91 -16.61
N GLN A 104 -16.05 -18.98 -16.60
CA GLN A 104 -16.55 -20.36 -16.74
C GLN A 104 -17.51 -20.72 -15.61
N TYR A 105 -17.19 -20.33 -14.38
CA TYR A 105 -18.04 -20.53 -13.22
C TYR A 105 -19.37 -19.77 -13.33
N MET A 106 -19.35 -18.51 -13.76
CA MET A 106 -20.56 -17.71 -14.00
C MET A 106 -21.42 -18.31 -15.11
N ALA A 107 -20.79 -18.80 -16.18
CA ALA A 107 -21.49 -19.50 -17.26
C ALA A 107 -22.17 -20.78 -16.74
N ALA A 108 -21.48 -21.63 -15.97
CA ALA A 108 -22.04 -22.84 -15.38
C ALA A 108 -23.21 -22.52 -14.40
N SER A 109 -23.02 -21.51 -13.53
CA SER A 109 -24.07 -21.07 -12.60
C SER A 109 -25.30 -20.53 -13.34
N SER A 110 -25.10 -19.81 -14.45
CA SER A 110 -26.20 -19.29 -15.28
C SER A 110 -26.96 -20.38 -16.06
N ALA A 111 -26.33 -21.54 -16.27
CA ALA A 111 -26.93 -22.71 -16.90
C ALA A 111 -27.78 -23.56 -15.92
N GLY A 112 -27.87 -23.16 -14.65
CA GLY A 112 -28.64 -23.86 -13.63
C GLY A 112 -27.91 -25.04 -12.98
N GLU A 113 -26.59 -25.16 -13.18
CA GLU A 113 -25.77 -26.14 -12.48
C GLU A 113 -25.49 -25.64 -11.04
N GLU A 114 -25.82 -26.47 -10.05
CA GLU A 114 -25.63 -26.13 -8.64
C GLU A 114 -24.13 -26.18 -8.32
N VAL A 115 -23.50 -25.02 -8.15
CA VAL A 115 -22.07 -24.99 -7.93
C VAL A 115 -21.72 -25.29 -6.47
N ASP A 116 -20.85 -26.28 -6.26
CA ASP A 116 -20.44 -26.73 -4.94
C ASP A 116 -19.90 -25.57 -4.07
N ARG A 117 -20.58 -25.33 -2.95
CA ARG A 117 -20.26 -24.30 -1.95
C ARG A 117 -18.85 -24.47 -1.34
N ALA A 118 -18.28 -25.67 -1.35
CA ALA A 118 -16.93 -25.89 -0.85
C ALA A 118 -15.87 -25.20 -1.74
N VAL A 119 -16.04 -25.29 -3.06
CA VAL A 119 -15.17 -24.65 -4.07
C VAL A 119 -15.27 -23.12 -3.98
N TRP A 120 -16.47 -22.59 -3.72
CA TRP A 120 -16.71 -21.15 -3.59
C TRP A 120 -15.90 -20.49 -2.45
N ARG A 121 -15.87 -21.11 -1.27
CA ARG A 121 -15.14 -20.55 -0.11
C ARG A 121 -13.63 -20.60 -0.28
N GLN A 122 -13.11 -21.49 -1.11
CA GLN A 122 -11.68 -21.62 -1.33
C GLN A 122 -11.13 -20.48 -2.21
N ASN A 123 -11.90 -20.01 -3.19
CA ASN A 123 -11.51 -18.90 -4.06
C ASN A 123 -11.66 -17.52 -3.40
N GLN A 124 -12.53 -17.36 -2.40
CA GLN A 124 -12.66 -16.09 -1.66
C GLN A 124 -11.41 -15.75 -0.83
N ARG A 125 -10.73 -16.76 -0.26
CA ARG A 125 -9.53 -16.54 0.57
C ARG A 125 -8.32 -16.02 -0.22
N SER A 126 -8.33 -16.18 -1.54
CA SER A 126 -7.27 -15.67 -2.42
C SER A 126 -7.40 -14.16 -2.69
N PHE A 127 -8.58 -13.58 -2.48
CA PHE A 127 -8.85 -12.15 -2.70
C PHE A 127 -8.54 -11.27 -1.47
N ASP A 128 -8.63 -11.81 -0.25
CA ASP A 128 -8.40 -11.06 1.01
C ASP A 128 -6.91 -10.86 1.38
N ARG A 129 -5.97 -11.17 0.48
CA ARG A 129 -4.51 -11.04 0.72
C ARG A 129 -3.80 -10.04 -0.20
N SER A 130 -4.52 -9.14 -0.87
CA SER A 130 -3.94 -8.01 -1.61
C SER A 130 -4.01 -6.71 -0.81
#